data_AF-A0A3M6A871-F1
#
_entry.id   AF-A0A3M6A871-F1
#
_cell.length_a   1.000
_cell.length_b   1.000
_cell.length_c   1.000
_cell.angle_alpha   90.00
_cell.angle_beta   90.00
_cell.angle_gamma   90.00
#
_symmetry.space_group_name_H-M   'P 1'
#
loop_
_entity.id
_entity.type
_entity.pdbx_description
1 polymer ?
#
loop_
_entity_poly.entity_id
_entity_poly.type
_entity_poly.pdbx_seq_one_letter_code
_entity_poly.pdbx_strand_id
1 'polypeptide(L)'
;MDDPPRQGGHPRALVQYPVWLAGQGRKQHPGSADSQPAQETVHRTDPHRARRRLPAGAQGMTSVRARILVPVLVLLLLGDLAISLLALRDSHHEIEEVYDAQLAQSARLLQGVLRQRATGEQDLDKLYQAFDQAMSRVGTSGVAHPYETRLTFQVWRTSGELLVRSAEAPLLSAPPAEEGSHDLVENGHEWCGFLLADPQQGFLIWVGERDDVRQDLIQRIVSHTLWPTLIGVPLLVVAIWLAIGWGLRPLQSMARVIRQRDAESLEPLDVTPLPKELEPMQHALNRLLTQIESVLERERRFIADAAHELRTPLTILRIHAQNAR
;
A
#
# COMPACT_ATOMS: atom_id res chain seq x y z
N MET A 1 36.34 -68.07 3.88
CA MET A 1 35.95 -68.09 5.30
C MET A 1 34.57 -67.46 5.38
N ASP A 2 33.58 -68.34 5.21
CA ASP A 2 32.21 -68.33 5.72
C ASP A 2 31.22 -67.18 5.41
N ASP A 3 30.00 -67.67 5.14
CA ASP A 3 28.77 -66.98 4.74
C ASP A 3 27.93 -66.57 6.00
N PRO A 4 26.83 -65.79 5.85
CA PRO A 4 25.89 -65.41 6.94
C PRO A 4 24.85 -66.58 7.16
N PRO A 5 23.59 -66.47 7.68
CA PRO A 5 22.73 -65.28 7.92
C PRO A 5 21.62 -65.34 9.02
N ARG A 6 20.70 -64.35 8.95
CA ARG A 6 19.22 -64.41 9.20
C ARG A 6 18.59 -64.15 10.58
N GLN A 7 17.55 -63.29 10.51
CA GLN A 7 16.24 -63.32 11.21
C GLN A 7 16.25 -63.14 12.75
N GLY A 8 15.21 -62.59 13.39
CA GLY A 8 13.94 -61.98 12.93
C GLY A 8 12.98 -61.81 14.12
N GLY A 9 11.83 -61.15 13.94
CA GLY A 9 10.70 -61.22 14.89
C GLY A 9 10.10 -59.89 15.39
N HIS A 10 8.87 -59.59 14.96
CA HIS A 10 7.92 -58.81 15.75
C HIS A 10 7.30 -59.69 16.86
N PRO A 11 6.72 -59.11 17.92
CA PRO A 11 5.26 -59.08 17.95
C PRO A 11 4.62 -57.79 18.53
N ARG A 12 3.30 -57.71 18.37
CA ARG A 12 2.38 -56.67 18.89
C ARG A 12 2.28 -56.69 20.43
N ALA A 13 1.89 -55.55 21.00
CA ALA A 13 1.09 -55.51 22.23
C ALA A 13 -0.07 -54.49 22.09
N LEU A 14 -1.28 -54.94 22.41
CA LEU A 14 -2.54 -54.19 22.45
C LEU A 14 -3.01 -54.14 23.92
N VAL A 15 -3.20 -52.95 24.49
CA VAL A 15 -3.86 -52.73 25.80
C VAL A 15 -4.61 -51.39 25.72
N GLN A 16 -5.89 -51.39 25.34
CA GLN A 16 -7.10 -51.46 26.18
C GLN A 16 -7.48 -50.15 26.88
N TYR A 17 -8.65 -49.63 26.49
CA TYR A 17 -9.45 -48.66 27.25
C TYR A 17 -10.30 -49.37 28.32
N PRO A 18 -10.65 -48.71 29.42
CA PRO A 18 -11.88 -48.99 30.16
C PRO A 18 -12.99 -47.97 29.80
N VAL A 19 -14.08 -48.49 29.26
CA VAL A 19 -15.39 -47.82 29.20
C VAL A 19 -16.04 -47.84 30.59
N TRP A 20 -16.78 -46.79 30.95
CA TRP A 20 -17.77 -46.85 32.02
C TRP A 20 -19.14 -46.38 31.54
N LEU A 21 -20.18 -47.12 31.91
CA LEU A 21 -21.59 -46.89 31.56
C LEU A 21 -22.49 -47.31 32.73
N ALA A 22 -23.70 -46.76 32.75
CA ALA A 22 -24.85 -47.07 33.62
C ALA A 22 -24.86 -46.49 35.05
N GLY A 23 -26.06 -46.04 35.48
CA GLY A 23 -26.33 -45.43 36.78
C GLY A 23 -27.73 -44.77 36.87
N GLN A 24 -28.79 -45.56 36.70
CA GLN A 24 -30.20 -45.09 36.79
C GLN A 24 -30.61 -44.71 38.23
N GLY A 25 -31.55 -43.77 38.38
CA GLY A 25 -32.15 -43.45 39.69
C GLY A 25 -33.42 -42.57 39.65
N ARG A 26 -34.59 -43.17 39.40
CA ARG A 26 -35.91 -42.53 39.59
C ARG A 26 -36.32 -42.55 41.07
N LYS A 27 -36.97 -41.49 41.55
CA LYS A 27 -38.06 -41.56 42.56
C LYS A 27 -39.16 -40.52 42.22
N GLN A 28 -40.41 -40.85 42.53
CA GLN A 28 -41.63 -40.05 42.30
C GLN A 28 -42.53 -40.08 43.56
N HIS A 29 -43.60 -39.26 43.53
CA HIS A 29 -44.81 -39.24 44.39
C HIS A 29 -44.76 -38.44 45.71
N PRO A 30 -45.93 -38.00 46.26
CA PRO A 30 -47.08 -37.39 45.54
C PRO A 30 -47.82 -36.27 46.34
N GLY A 31 -48.81 -35.62 45.69
CA GLY A 31 -49.89 -34.85 46.34
C GLY A 31 -49.66 -33.33 46.42
N SER A 32 -50.69 -32.46 46.37
CA SER A 32 -52.13 -32.69 46.15
C SER A 32 -52.83 -31.43 45.60
N ALA A 33 -53.97 -31.64 44.95
CA ALA A 33 -54.94 -30.70 44.40
C ALA A 33 -54.93 -29.23 44.85
N ASP A 34 -55.06 -28.32 43.86
CA ASP A 34 -56.20 -27.39 43.85
C ASP A 34 -56.64 -27.07 42.40
N SER A 35 -57.90 -26.67 42.17
CA SER A 35 -58.53 -26.68 40.84
C SER A 35 -59.31 -25.41 40.45
N GLN A 36 -58.79 -24.69 39.45
CA GLN A 36 -59.53 -23.80 38.52
C GLN A 36 -60.19 -22.51 39.09
N PRO A 37 -60.60 -21.53 38.23
CA PRO A 37 -60.46 -21.42 36.78
C PRO A 37 -59.69 -20.17 36.28
N ALA A 38 -59.58 -20.09 34.95
CA ALA A 38 -58.90 -19.04 34.19
C ALA A 38 -59.37 -17.59 34.47
N GLN A 39 -58.43 -16.65 34.36
CA GLN A 39 -58.74 -15.27 34.00
C GLN A 39 -58.32 -14.99 32.55
N GLU A 40 -59.29 -14.52 31.79
CA GLU A 40 -59.24 -14.30 30.35
C GLU A 40 -58.47 -13.01 30.02
N THR A 41 -57.19 -13.12 29.67
CA THR A 41 -56.38 -11.98 29.22
C THR A 41 -56.73 -11.59 27.78
N VAL A 42 -57.80 -10.81 27.64
CA VAL A 42 -58.20 -10.19 26.36
C VAL A 42 -57.11 -9.24 25.88
N HIS A 43 -56.21 -9.74 25.04
CA HIS A 43 -55.19 -8.95 24.37
C HIS A 43 -55.85 -8.09 23.28
N ARG A 44 -56.33 -6.90 23.67
CA ARG A 44 -56.96 -5.95 22.74
C ARG A 44 -55.88 -5.26 21.90
N THR A 45 -55.55 -5.85 20.76
CA THR A 45 -54.58 -5.30 19.80
C THR A 45 -55.12 -4.01 19.20
N ASP A 46 -54.52 -2.87 19.57
CA ASP A 46 -54.93 -1.53 19.15
C ASP A 46 -54.42 -1.22 17.72
N PRO A 47 -55.28 -1.13 16.69
CA PRO A 47 -54.86 -1.21 15.29
C PRO A 47 -54.25 0.08 14.71
N HIS A 48 -54.11 1.16 15.50
CA HIS A 48 -53.73 2.48 14.97
C HIS A 48 -52.39 3.07 15.46
N ARG A 49 -51.62 2.38 16.31
CA ARG A 49 -50.42 2.96 16.93
C ARG A 49 -49.07 2.62 16.27
N ALA A 50 -48.97 2.80 14.95
CA ALA A 50 -47.70 2.61 14.21
C ALA A 50 -47.44 3.56 13.03
N ARG A 51 -47.78 4.86 13.12
CA ARG A 51 -47.16 5.90 12.27
C ARG A 51 -45.98 6.59 12.98
N ARG A 52 -44.98 5.78 13.36
CA ARG A 52 -43.69 6.31 13.84
C ARG A 52 -42.98 6.93 12.65
N ARG A 53 -42.76 8.25 12.68
CA ARG A 53 -42.05 8.98 11.62
C ARG A 53 -40.70 8.33 11.37
N LEU A 54 -40.49 7.80 10.17
CA LEU A 54 -39.13 7.51 9.69
C LEU A 54 -38.41 8.85 9.57
N PRO A 55 -37.25 9.05 10.23
CA PRO A 55 -36.43 10.21 9.92
C PRO A 55 -36.00 10.06 8.46
N ALA A 56 -36.30 11.06 7.63
CA ALA A 56 -35.82 11.16 6.25
C ALA A 56 -34.32 11.54 6.26
N GLY A 57 -33.51 10.66 6.87
CA GLY A 57 -32.07 10.67 6.70
C GLY A 57 -31.78 10.26 5.26
N ALA A 58 -31.67 11.25 4.38
CA ALA A 58 -31.03 11.10 3.09
C ALA A 58 -29.54 10.80 3.31
N GLN A 59 -29.24 9.58 3.76
CA GLN A 59 -27.92 8.99 3.64
C GLN A 59 -27.66 8.91 2.15
N GLY A 60 -26.89 9.88 1.62
CA GLY A 60 -26.52 9.90 0.22
C GLY A 60 -25.90 8.56 -0.12
N MET A 61 -26.56 7.80 -1.00
CA MET A 61 -26.13 6.45 -1.38
C MET A 61 -24.82 6.57 -2.16
N THR A 62 -23.71 6.60 -1.42
CA THR A 62 -22.37 6.70 -2.00
C THR A 62 -22.17 5.52 -2.95
N SER A 63 -21.92 5.84 -4.23
CA SER A 63 -21.68 4.82 -5.24
C SER A 63 -20.60 3.87 -4.75
N VAL A 64 -20.77 2.56 -4.97
CA VAL A 64 -19.74 1.55 -4.65
C VAL A 64 -18.39 1.94 -5.25
N ARG A 65 -18.40 2.58 -6.43
CA ARG A 65 -17.22 3.20 -7.04
C ARG A 65 -16.55 4.21 -6.10
N ALA A 66 -17.27 5.21 -5.61
CA ALA A 66 -16.73 6.22 -4.71
C ALA A 66 -16.28 5.62 -3.37
N ARG A 67 -17.04 4.66 -2.83
CA ARG A 67 -16.74 4.00 -1.54
C ARG A 67 -15.46 3.17 -1.55
N ILE A 68 -15.05 2.63 -2.70
CA ILE A 68 -13.77 1.93 -2.88
C ILE A 68 -12.68 2.91 -3.32
N LEU A 69 -12.98 3.78 -4.28
CA LEU A 69 -11.99 4.62 -4.94
C LEU A 69 -11.47 5.74 -4.04
N VAL A 70 -12.31 6.38 -3.22
CA VAL A 70 -11.86 7.43 -2.29
C VAL A 70 -10.83 6.90 -1.27
N PRO A 71 -11.08 5.84 -0.49
CA PRO A 71 -10.07 5.35 0.47
C PRO A 71 -8.82 4.79 -0.21
N VAL A 72 -8.92 4.16 -1.40
CA VAL A 72 -7.75 3.72 -2.16
C VAL A 72 -6.90 4.90 -2.61
N LEU A 73 -7.50 5.97 -3.13
CA LEU A 73 -6.77 7.19 -3.49
C LEU A 73 -6.16 7.89 -2.27
N VAL A 74 -6.90 8.02 -1.17
CA VAL A 74 -6.39 8.62 0.07
C VAL A 74 -5.21 7.82 0.61
N LEU A 75 -5.29 6.48 0.62
CA LEU A 75 -4.18 5.63 1.08
C LEU A 75 -2.96 5.73 0.17
N LEU A 76 -3.15 5.77 -1.16
CA LEU A 76 -2.07 5.97 -2.13
C LEU A 76 -1.39 7.32 -1.94
N LEU A 77 -2.17 8.42 -1.86
CA LEU A 77 -1.63 9.77 -1.70
C LEU A 77 -0.95 9.97 -0.33
N LEU A 78 -1.47 9.36 0.74
CA LEU A 78 -0.82 9.39 2.06
C LEU A 78 0.46 8.55 2.09
N GLY A 79 0.46 7.38 1.45
CA GLY A 79 1.65 6.53 1.31
C GLY A 79 2.74 7.22 0.50
N ASP A 80 2.38 7.82 -0.63
CA ASP A 80 3.28 8.59 -1.49
C ASP A 80 3.85 9.83 -0.80
N LEU A 81 3.01 10.58 -0.09
CA LEU A 81 3.43 11.72 0.74
C LEU A 81 4.39 11.26 1.85
N ALA A 82 4.12 10.13 2.50
CA ALA A 82 4.99 9.59 3.54
C ALA A 82 6.35 9.13 2.96
N ILE A 83 6.35 8.42 1.82
CA ILE A 83 7.58 8.01 1.13
C ILE A 83 8.39 9.25 0.68
N SER A 84 7.73 10.25 0.11
CA SER A 84 8.38 11.50 -0.31
C SER A 84 8.96 12.28 0.87
N LEU A 85 8.24 12.36 2.00
CA LEU A 85 8.74 12.99 3.23
C LEU A 85 9.93 12.24 3.84
N LEU A 86 9.92 10.90 3.80
CA LEU A 86 11.05 10.08 4.23
C LEU A 86 12.25 10.32 3.30
N ALA A 87 12.07 10.22 1.98
CA ALA A 87 13.13 10.46 1.01
C ALA A 87 13.75 11.86 1.14
N LEU A 88 12.94 12.92 1.32
CA LEU A 88 13.44 14.28 1.54
C LEU A 88 14.24 14.43 2.86
N ARG A 89 13.92 13.63 3.89
CA ARG A 89 14.63 13.65 5.17
C ARG A 89 15.93 12.83 5.14
N ASP A 90 15.92 11.72 4.41
CA ASP A 90 17.01 10.74 4.32
C ASP A 90 18.13 11.22 3.39
N SER A 91 17.76 11.85 2.26
CA SER A 91 18.67 12.15 1.15
C SER A 91 19.82 13.09 1.49
N HIS A 92 19.72 13.93 2.53
CA HIS A 92 20.79 14.89 2.83
C HIS A 92 22.02 14.20 3.46
N HIS A 93 21.81 13.32 4.44
CA HIS A 93 22.90 12.76 5.22
C HIS A 93 23.71 11.70 4.45
N GLU A 94 23.03 10.82 3.71
CA GLU A 94 23.67 9.81 2.85
C GLU A 94 24.52 10.47 1.74
N ILE A 95 24.13 11.67 1.29
CA ILE A 95 24.90 12.45 0.30
C ILE A 95 26.13 13.07 0.97
N GLU A 96 25.99 13.70 2.14
CA GLU A 96 27.09 14.29 2.91
C GLU A 96 28.21 13.27 3.19
N GLU A 97 27.88 12.08 3.70
CA GLU A 97 28.89 11.03 4.00
C GLU A 97 29.70 10.60 2.76
N VAL A 98 29.08 10.56 1.58
CA VAL A 98 29.75 10.19 0.33
C VAL A 98 30.70 11.29 -0.15
N TYR A 99 30.32 12.56 -0.05
CA TYR A 99 31.20 13.69 -0.38
C TYR A 99 32.39 13.80 0.59
N ASP A 100 32.16 13.62 1.89
CA ASP A 100 33.21 13.57 2.90
C ASP A 100 34.21 12.45 2.64
N ALA A 101 33.73 11.25 2.28
CA ALA A 101 34.59 10.14 1.88
C ALA A 101 35.43 10.47 0.63
N GLN A 102 34.88 11.20 -0.34
CA GLN A 102 35.58 11.67 -1.53
C GLN A 102 36.65 12.73 -1.22
N LEU A 103 36.37 13.69 -0.32
CA LEU A 103 37.35 14.67 0.15
C LEU A 103 38.49 13.98 0.91
N ALA A 104 38.17 13.06 1.82
CA ALA A 104 39.16 12.27 2.55
C ALA A 104 40.04 11.41 1.63
N GLN A 105 39.47 10.80 0.58
CA GLN A 105 40.23 10.07 -0.43
C GLN A 105 41.16 11.00 -1.22
N SER A 106 40.65 12.17 -1.64
CA SER A 106 41.44 13.19 -2.36
C SER A 106 42.61 13.69 -1.53
N ALA A 107 42.41 13.97 -0.23
CA ALA A 107 43.47 14.37 0.69
C ALA A 107 44.55 13.29 0.85
N ARG A 108 44.16 12.01 0.95
CA ARG A 108 45.11 10.88 1.02
C ARG A 108 45.91 10.69 -0.28
N LEU A 109 45.28 10.88 -1.45
CA LEU A 109 45.97 10.84 -2.74
C LEU A 109 46.99 11.98 -2.83
N LEU A 110 46.62 13.19 -2.43
CA LEU A 110 47.52 14.35 -2.41
C LEU A 110 48.68 14.14 -1.42
N GLN A 111 48.42 13.59 -0.23
CA GLN A 111 49.45 13.18 0.74
C GLN A 111 50.43 12.17 0.13
N GLY A 112 49.94 11.14 -0.57
CA GLY A 112 50.81 10.15 -1.23
C GLY A 112 51.73 10.76 -2.29
N VAL A 113 51.20 11.70 -3.08
CA VAL A 113 51.97 12.42 -4.12
C VAL A 113 52.98 13.39 -3.50
N LEU A 114 52.61 14.12 -2.46
CA LEU A 114 53.51 15.00 -1.71
C LEU A 114 54.65 14.22 -1.06
N ARG A 115 54.34 13.08 -0.43
CA ARG A 115 55.35 12.19 0.18
C ARG A 115 56.44 11.74 -0.79
N GLN A 116 56.09 11.49 -2.04
CA GLN A 116 57.05 11.04 -3.06
C GLN A 116 57.92 12.17 -3.63
N ARG A 117 57.49 13.44 -3.54
CA ARG A 117 58.17 14.59 -4.18
C ARG A 117 58.73 15.66 -3.25
N ALA A 118 58.39 15.66 -1.95
CA ALA A 118 58.82 16.71 -1.03
C ALA A 118 60.31 16.60 -0.63
N THR A 119 61.21 16.86 -1.57
CA THR A 119 62.64 17.11 -1.35
C THR A 119 63.04 18.59 -1.44
N GLY A 120 62.10 19.49 -1.78
CA GLY A 120 62.29 20.94 -1.72
C GLY A 120 61.06 21.74 -2.20
N GLU A 121 61.00 23.02 -1.82
CA GLU A 121 59.86 23.93 -2.14
C GLU A 121 59.62 24.09 -3.65
N GLN A 122 60.69 24.08 -4.45
CA GLN A 122 60.60 24.20 -5.92
C GLN A 122 59.84 23.06 -6.62
N ASP A 123 59.66 21.91 -5.97
CA ASP A 123 58.85 20.80 -6.51
C ASP A 123 57.39 20.86 -6.05
N LEU A 124 57.10 21.55 -4.93
CA LEU A 124 55.72 21.90 -4.53
C LEU A 124 55.09 22.90 -5.50
N ASP A 125 55.82 23.94 -5.92
CA ASP A 125 55.33 24.93 -6.90
C ASP A 125 54.93 24.30 -8.24
N LYS A 126 55.74 23.35 -8.73
CA LYS A 126 55.43 22.60 -9.97
C LYS A 126 54.23 21.68 -9.79
N LEU A 127 54.10 21.04 -8.62
CA LEU A 127 52.95 20.21 -8.30
C LEU A 127 51.67 21.03 -8.27
N TYR A 128 51.72 22.19 -7.61
CA TYR A 128 50.66 23.19 -7.56
C TYR A 128 50.23 23.61 -8.97
N GLN A 129 51.16 24.06 -9.82
CA GLN A 129 50.83 24.48 -11.19
C GLN A 129 50.22 23.36 -12.03
N ALA A 130 50.70 22.12 -11.87
CA ALA A 130 50.13 20.96 -12.57
C ALA A 130 48.71 20.62 -12.09
N PHE A 131 48.44 20.70 -10.78
CA PHE A 131 47.11 20.46 -10.22
C PHE A 131 46.14 21.58 -10.57
N ASP A 132 46.54 22.84 -10.42
CA ASP A 132 45.74 24.02 -10.76
C ASP A 132 45.38 24.06 -12.25
N GLN A 133 46.32 23.67 -13.13
CA GLN A 133 46.04 23.51 -14.57
C GLN A 133 45.12 22.31 -14.88
N ALA A 134 45.10 21.27 -14.06
CA ALA A 134 44.15 20.16 -14.20
C ALA A 134 42.74 20.59 -13.74
N MET A 135 42.64 21.25 -12.58
CA MET A 135 41.35 21.66 -12.00
C MET A 135 40.67 22.81 -12.75
N SER A 136 41.44 23.78 -13.28
CA SER A 136 40.88 24.87 -14.11
C SER A 136 40.24 24.40 -15.43
N ARG A 137 40.48 23.14 -15.84
CA ARG A 137 39.84 22.50 -17.00
C ARG A 137 38.48 21.85 -16.69
N VAL A 138 38.14 21.71 -15.40
CA VAL A 138 36.87 21.13 -14.92
C VAL A 138 35.70 22.04 -15.28
N GLY A 139 34.73 21.49 -16.00
CA GLY A 139 33.57 22.22 -16.52
C GLY A 139 33.84 23.15 -17.72
N THR A 140 35.09 23.34 -18.16
CA THR A 140 35.44 24.14 -19.36
C THR A 140 35.82 23.27 -20.57
N SER A 141 36.18 22.01 -20.32
CA SER A 141 36.50 21.03 -21.36
C SER A 141 35.23 20.44 -22.00
N GLY A 142 35.22 20.22 -23.31
CA GLY A 142 34.07 19.63 -24.04
C GLY A 142 33.74 18.16 -23.70
N VAL A 143 34.40 17.59 -22.70
CA VAL A 143 34.19 16.23 -22.15
C VAL A 143 33.86 16.29 -20.65
N ALA A 144 33.70 17.49 -20.07
CA ALA A 144 33.40 17.67 -18.65
C ALA A 144 32.08 17.00 -18.26
N HIS A 145 32.11 16.23 -17.19
CA HIS A 145 30.90 15.57 -16.68
C HIS A 145 30.11 16.57 -15.81
N PRO A 146 28.76 16.56 -15.81
CA PRO A 146 27.96 17.41 -14.91
C PRO A 146 28.17 17.21 -13.40
N TYR A 147 29.03 16.26 -13.01
CA TYR A 147 29.37 15.91 -11.62
C TYR A 147 30.89 15.99 -11.37
N GLU A 148 31.63 16.68 -12.24
CA GLU A 148 33.07 16.86 -12.12
C GLU A 148 33.35 17.95 -11.08
N THR A 149 33.72 17.56 -9.85
CA THR A 149 33.87 18.49 -8.72
C THR A 149 35.14 19.35 -8.84
N ARG A 150 35.02 20.66 -8.61
CA ARG A 150 36.17 21.55 -8.41
C ARG A 150 36.71 21.45 -7.00
N LEU A 151 37.54 20.44 -6.78
CA LEU A 151 38.36 20.30 -5.58
C LEU A 151 39.42 21.41 -5.53
N THR A 152 39.46 22.12 -4.41
CA THR A 152 40.50 23.07 -4.05
C THR A 152 41.34 22.47 -2.91
N PHE A 153 42.58 22.92 -2.76
CA PHE A 153 43.46 22.43 -1.70
C PHE A 153 44.39 23.52 -1.16
N GLN A 154 44.85 23.30 0.07
CA GLN A 154 45.85 24.10 0.76
C GLN A 154 46.80 23.18 1.52
N VAL A 155 48.10 23.48 1.46
CA VAL A 155 49.13 22.77 2.24
C VAL A 155 49.75 23.76 3.20
N TRP A 156 49.70 23.43 4.47
CA TRP A 156 50.27 24.20 5.57
C TRP A 156 51.42 23.41 6.20
N ARG A 157 52.38 24.09 6.80
CA ARG A 157 53.31 23.49 7.77
C ARG A 157 52.58 23.30 9.10
N THR A 158 52.97 22.31 9.90
CA THR A 158 52.40 22.09 11.26
C THR A 158 52.59 23.30 12.21
N SER A 159 53.45 24.27 11.85
CA SER A 159 53.58 25.57 12.53
C SER A 159 52.51 26.62 12.18
N GLY A 160 51.57 26.31 11.28
CA GLY A 160 50.57 27.26 10.79
C GLY A 160 51.01 28.16 9.62
N GLU A 161 52.18 27.89 9.02
CA GLU A 161 52.65 28.59 7.81
C GLU A 161 51.94 28.02 6.57
N LEU A 162 51.29 28.86 5.76
CA LEU A 162 50.71 28.46 4.48
C LEU A 162 51.83 28.28 3.44
N LEU A 163 51.98 27.06 2.92
CA LEU A 163 53.00 26.73 1.91
C LEU A 163 52.43 26.82 0.49
N VAL A 164 51.23 26.28 0.26
CA VAL A 164 50.59 26.21 -1.06
C VAL A 164 49.07 26.42 -0.93
N ARG A 165 48.47 27.15 -1.87
CA ARG A 165 47.02 27.35 -2.00
C ARG A 165 46.62 27.29 -3.47
N SER A 166 45.73 26.36 -3.85
CA SER A 166 45.09 26.33 -5.19
C SER A 166 44.43 27.68 -5.53
N ALA A 167 44.37 28.08 -6.80
CA ALA A 167 43.96 29.44 -7.17
C ALA A 167 42.54 29.79 -6.67
N GLU A 168 41.61 28.83 -6.74
CA GLU A 168 40.21 28.97 -6.29
C GLU A 168 40.01 28.72 -4.78
N ALA A 169 41.00 28.24 -4.00
CA ALA A 169 40.81 27.95 -2.57
C ALA A 169 40.56 29.21 -1.71
N PRO A 170 39.75 29.12 -0.64
CA PRO A 170 39.50 30.22 0.28
C PRO A 170 40.79 30.64 0.99
N LEU A 171 40.95 31.94 1.24
CA LEU A 171 42.11 32.48 1.95
C LEU A 171 41.90 32.37 3.47
N LEU A 172 42.09 31.17 4.00
CA LEU A 172 41.99 30.94 5.45
C LEU A 172 43.12 31.68 6.17
N SER A 173 42.86 32.19 7.38
CA SER A 173 43.88 32.83 8.22
C SER A 173 44.75 31.84 8.99
N ALA A 174 44.27 30.61 9.17
CA ALA A 174 44.93 29.49 9.84
C ALA A 174 44.31 28.17 9.31
N PRO A 175 44.99 27.03 9.42
CA PRO A 175 44.36 25.73 9.15
C PRO A 175 43.27 25.44 10.21
N PRO A 176 42.25 24.61 9.89
CA PRO A 176 41.30 24.12 10.89
C PRO A 176 41.99 23.44 12.09
N ALA A 177 41.34 23.46 13.25
CA ALA A 177 41.96 23.04 14.51
C ALA A 177 41.99 21.51 14.70
N GLU A 178 41.06 20.77 14.10
CA GLU A 178 40.93 19.32 14.19
C GLU A 178 41.11 18.67 12.81
N GLU A 179 41.53 17.40 12.79
CA GLU A 179 41.58 16.59 11.56
C GLU A 179 40.19 16.02 11.24
N GLY A 180 39.85 15.89 9.96
CA GLY A 180 38.55 15.42 9.49
C GLY A 180 37.77 16.46 8.68
N SER A 181 36.49 16.17 8.45
CA SER A 181 35.55 17.04 7.74
C SER A 181 35.15 18.24 8.58
N HIS A 182 35.13 19.42 7.96
CA HIS A 182 34.81 20.70 8.57
C HIS A 182 34.13 21.62 7.55
N ASP A 183 33.04 22.25 7.97
CA ASP A 183 32.39 23.31 7.21
C ASP A 183 32.95 24.68 7.59
N LEU A 184 33.17 25.53 6.60
CA LEU A 184 33.63 26.90 6.80
C LEU A 184 32.95 27.88 5.83
N VAL A 185 32.67 29.08 6.33
CA VAL A 185 32.07 30.15 5.53
C VAL A 185 33.14 31.18 5.24
N GLU A 186 33.56 31.32 3.98
CA GLU A 186 34.56 32.30 3.59
C GLU A 186 34.26 33.00 2.28
N ASN A 187 34.57 34.31 2.24
CA ASN A 187 34.20 35.23 1.16
C ASN A 187 32.72 35.11 0.73
N GLY A 188 31.80 34.87 1.68
CA GLY A 188 30.37 34.71 1.44
C GLY A 188 29.95 33.40 0.76
N HIS A 189 30.85 32.41 0.67
CA HIS A 189 30.57 31.07 0.17
C HIS A 189 30.72 30.04 1.29
N GLU A 190 29.89 29.01 1.27
CA GLU A 190 30.01 27.83 2.14
C GLU A 190 30.95 26.81 1.49
N TRP A 191 31.85 26.25 2.29
CA TRP A 191 32.87 25.28 1.87
C TRP A 191 32.84 24.08 2.80
N CYS A 192 32.78 22.87 2.24
CA CYS A 192 33.06 21.64 2.95
C CYS A 192 34.52 21.26 2.71
N GLY A 193 35.30 21.04 3.77
CA GLY A 193 36.73 20.75 3.66
C GLY A 193 37.20 19.67 4.62
N PHE A 194 38.06 18.78 4.12
CA PHE A 194 38.70 17.72 4.91
C PHE A 194 40.16 18.10 5.22
N LEU A 195 40.52 18.15 6.50
CA LEU A 195 41.90 18.33 6.95
C LEU A 195 42.55 16.98 7.29
N LEU A 196 43.74 16.74 6.75
CA LEU A 196 44.55 15.55 7.02
C LEU A 196 45.98 15.97 7.40
N ALA A 197 46.49 15.52 8.56
CA ALA A 197 47.89 15.74 8.91
C ALA A 197 48.82 14.74 8.22
N ASP A 198 50.04 15.18 7.91
CA ASP A 198 51.18 14.31 7.65
C ASP A 198 52.30 14.53 8.68
N PRO A 199 52.28 13.78 9.80
CA PRO A 199 53.31 13.88 10.83
C PRO A 199 54.73 13.52 10.37
N GLN A 200 54.89 12.79 9.24
CA GLN A 200 56.21 12.41 8.75
C GLN A 200 56.93 13.55 8.03
N GLN A 201 56.17 14.47 7.42
CA GLN A 201 56.73 15.62 6.68
C GLN A 201 56.48 16.96 7.39
N GLY A 202 55.67 16.99 8.44
CA GLY A 202 55.32 18.22 9.16
C GLY A 202 54.38 19.11 8.36
N PHE A 203 53.45 18.49 7.62
CA PHE A 203 52.46 19.17 6.80
C PHE A 203 51.03 18.89 7.28
N LEU A 204 50.13 19.81 6.94
CA LEU A 204 48.68 19.75 7.13
C LEU A 204 48.05 20.01 5.76
N ILE A 205 47.29 19.04 5.26
CA ILE A 205 46.71 19.05 3.91
C ILE A 205 45.21 19.25 4.06
N TRP A 206 44.73 20.41 3.66
CA TRP A 206 43.31 20.72 3.56
C TRP A 206 42.87 20.56 2.11
N VAL A 207 41.78 19.81 1.88
CA VAL A 207 41.12 19.69 0.57
C VAL A 207 39.65 20.05 0.76
N GLY A 208 39.12 20.99 -0.03
CA GLY A 208 37.73 21.41 0.11
C GLY A 208 37.06 21.76 -1.21
N GLU A 209 35.74 21.66 -1.19
CA GLU A 209 34.83 21.99 -2.29
C GLU A 209 33.84 23.07 -1.85
N ARG A 210 33.19 23.69 -2.82
CA ARG A 210 32.24 24.79 -2.63
C ARG A 210 30.81 24.26 -2.65
N ASP A 211 30.03 24.50 -1.60
CA ASP A 211 28.68 23.93 -1.46
C ASP A 211 27.67 24.55 -2.45
N ASP A 212 27.92 25.78 -2.93
CA ASP A 212 27.10 26.39 -3.97
C ASP A 212 27.16 25.66 -5.33
N VAL A 213 28.20 24.84 -5.56
CA VAL A 213 28.26 23.90 -6.70
C VAL A 213 27.44 22.63 -6.41
N ARG A 214 27.25 22.27 -5.14
CA ARG A 214 26.46 21.11 -4.70
C ARG A 214 24.95 21.35 -4.79
N GLN A 215 24.48 22.58 -4.57
CA GLN A 215 23.05 22.92 -4.60
C GLN A 215 22.38 22.65 -5.96
N ASP A 216 23.06 22.92 -7.07
CA ASP A 216 22.57 22.61 -8.43
C ASP A 216 22.42 21.09 -8.65
N LEU A 217 23.31 20.27 -8.07
CA LEU A 217 23.20 18.81 -8.09
C LEU A 217 22.04 18.33 -7.23
N ILE A 218 21.93 18.81 -5.99
CA ILE A 218 20.85 18.43 -5.06
C ILE A 218 19.50 18.77 -5.68
N GLN A 219 19.32 19.98 -6.22
CA GLN A 219 18.07 20.37 -6.88
C GLN A 219 17.79 19.52 -8.13
N ARG A 220 18.83 19.13 -8.89
CA ARG A 220 18.69 18.24 -10.05
C ARG A 220 18.33 16.80 -9.66
N ILE A 221 18.90 16.26 -8.59
CA ILE A 221 18.57 14.93 -8.04
C ILE A 221 17.15 14.92 -7.48
N VAL A 222 16.82 15.89 -6.61
CA VAL A 222 15.48 16.04 -6.02
C VAL A 222 14.43 16.21 -7.10
N SER A 223 14.67 17.02 -8.14
CA SER A 223 13.74 17.14 -9.26
C SER A 223 13.61 15.84 -10.07
N HIS A 224 14.68 15.08 -10.27
CA HIS A 224 14.62 13.78 -10.95
C HIS A 224 13.86 12.71 -10.16
N THR A 225 13.83 12.80 -8.83
CA THR A 225 13.03 11.94 -7.95
C THR A 225 11.57 12.40 -7.88
N LEU A 226 11.31 13.70 -7.81
CA LEU A 226 9.95 14.24 -7.68
C LEU A 226 9.15 14.20 -8.99
N TRP A 227 9.77 14.42 -10.16
CA TRP A 227 9.04 14.43 -11.44
C TRP A 227 8.35 13.10 -11.79
N PRO A 228 9.01 11.93 -11.70
CA PRO A 228 8.37 10.64 -11.94
C PRO A 228 7.20 10.37 -11.00
N THR A 229 7.31 10.78 -9.73
CA THR A 229 6.24 10.63 -8.73
C THR A 229 5.06 11.55 -9.03
N LEU A 230 5.34 12.84 -9.29
CA LEU A 230 4.33 13.86 -9.61
C LEU A 230 3.51 13.52 -10.86
N ILE A 231 4.10 12.83 -11.84
CA ILE A 231 3.42 12.38 -13.07
C ILE A 231 2.81 10.98 -12.89
N GLY A 232 3.56 10.06 -12.28
CA GLY A 232 3.20 8.65 -12.11
C GLY A 232 2.01 8.44 -11.19
N VAL A 233 1.90 9.20 -10.09
CA VAL A 233 0.78 9.10 -9.16
C VAL A 233 -0.54 9.50 -9.84
N PRO A 234 -0.71 10.70 -10.46
CA PRO A 234 -1.91 11.01 -11.23
C PRO A 234 -2.23 10.02 -12.35
N LEU A 235 -1.22 9.50 -13.06
CA LEU A 235 -1.42 8.48 -14.09
C LEU A 235 -2.02 7.19 -13.49
N LEU A 236 -1.49 6.75 -12.35
CA LEU A 236 -1.94 5.57 -11.62
C LEU A 236 -3.34 5.78 -11.01
N VAL A 237 -3.64 6.99 -10.51
CA VAL A 237 -4.99 7.41 -10.09
C VAL A 237 -5.99 7.28 -11.24
N VAL A 238 -5.65 7.78 -12.43
CA VAL A 238 -6.50 7.67 -13.63
C VAL A 238 -6.66 6.21 -14.06
N ALA A 239 -5.58 5.42 -14.05
CA ALA A 239 -5.60 4.00 -14.38
C ALA A 239 -6.51 3.20 -13.44
N ILE A 240 -6.42 3.41 -12.12
CA ILE A 240 -7.31 2.80 -11.13
C ILE A 240 -8.77 3.24 -11.34
N TRP A 241 -9.00 4.54 -11.62
CA TRP A 241 -10.34 5.07 -11.88
C TRP A 241 -10.99 4.45 -13.12
N LEU A 242 -10.19 4.20 -14.17
CA LEU A 242 -10.62 3.46 -15.37
C LEU A 242 -10.85 1.97 -15.07
N ALA A 243 -9.91 1.30 -14.42
CA ALA A 243 -9.97 -0.14 -14.11
C ALA A 243 -11.19 -0.49 -13.22
N ILE A 244 -11.41 0.23 -12.12
CA ILE A 244 -12.61 0.07 -11.28
C ILE A 244 -13.87 0.43 -12.09
N GLY A 245 -13.79 1.47 -12.92
CA GLY A 245 -14.88 1.89 -13.80
C GLY A 245 -15.31 0.79 -14.77
N TRP A 246 -14.35 0.06 -15.36
CA TRP A 246 -14.59 -1.06 -16.28
C TRP A 246 -15.02 -2.33 -15.55
N GLY A 247 -14.33 -2.70 -14.46
CA GLY A 247 -14.66 -3.89 -13.66
C GLY A 247 -16.07 -3.87 -13.05
N LEU A 248 -16.61 -2.68 -12.73
CA LEU A 248 -17.97 -2.53 -12.23
C LEU A 248 -19.06 -2.41 -13.33
N ARG A 249 -18.71 -2.35 -14.63
CA ARG A 249 -19.70 -2.26 -15.72
C ARG A 249 -20.67 -3.45 -15.77
N PRO A 250 -20.24 -4.73 -15.65
CA PRO A 250 -21.16 -5.86 -15.70
C PRO A 250 -22.20 -5.83 -14.58
N LEU A 251 -21.78 -5.47 -13.35
CA LEU A 251 -22.68 -5.31 -12.21
C LEU A 251 -23.70 -4.19 -12.43
N GLN A 252 -23.28 -3.06 -13.01
CA GLN A 252 -24.21 -1.97 -13.38
C GLN A 252 -25.18 -2.38 -14.50
N SER A 253 -24.73 -3.24 -15.44
CA SER A 253 -25.58 -3.79 -16.49
C SER A 253 -26.66 -4.70 -15.90
N MET A 254 -26.27 -5.69 -15.10
CA MET A 254 -27.18 -6.61 -14.41
C MET A 254 -28.17 -5.85 -13.51
N ALA A 255 -27.71 -4.87 -12.74
CA ALA A 255 -28.58 -4.02 -11.91
C ALA A 255 -29.54 -3.11 -12.72
N ARG A 256 -29.22 -2.82 -13.99
CA ARG A 256 -30.11 -2.11 -14.91
C ARG A 256 -31.17 -3.05 -15.49
N VAL A 257 -30.78 -4.24 -15.96
CA VAL A 257 -31.70 -5.27 -16.48
C VAL A 257 -32.74 -5.65 -15.41
N ILE A 258 -32.30 -5.93 -14.17
CA ILE A 258 -33.21 -6.25 -13.06
C ILE A 258 -34.19 -5.09 -12.76
N ARG A 259 -33.74 -3.84 -12.87
CA ARG A 259 -34.58 -2.65 -12.59
C ARG A 259 -35.57 -2.34 -13.71
N GLN A 260 -35.27 -2.75 -14.94
CA GLN A 260 -36.10 -2.52 -16.12
C GLN A 260 -37.15 -3.63 -16.35
N ARG A 261 -37.12 -4.70 -15.54
CA ARG A 261 -38.06 -5.82 -15.69
C ARG A 261 -39.38 -5.54 -14.96
N ASP A 262 -40.48 -5.72 -15.67
CA ASP A 262 -41.83 -5.61 -15.10
C ASP A 262 -42.08 -6.70 -14.05
N ALA A 263 -42.88 -6.37 -13.03
CA ALA A 263 -43.15 -7.25 -11.89
C ALA A 263 -43.86 -8.56 -12.26
N GLU A 264 -44.46 -8.63 -13.46
CA GLU A 264 -45.16 -9.81 -13.98
C GLU A 264 -44.28 -10.67 -14.92
N SER A 265 -43.08 -10.21 -15.29
CA SER A 265 -42.14 -10.92 -16.17
C SER A 265 -41.25 -11.88 -15.35
N LEU A 266 -41.56 -13.17 -15.43
CA LEU A 266 -40.84 -14.26 -14.72
C LEU A 266 -39.78 -14.98 -15.57
N GLU A 267 -39.56 -14.51 -16.80
CA GLU A 267 -38.52 -15.02 -17.69
C GLU A 267 -37.13 -15.05 -17.00
N PRO A 268 -36.23 -15.98 -17.37
CA PRO A 268 -34.87 -15.99 -16.85
C PRO A 268 -34.11 -14.68 -17.07
N LEU A 269 -33.18 -14.34 -16.18
CA LEU A 269 -32.15 -13.34 -16.44
C LEU A 269 -31.03 -14.00 -17.24
N ASP A 270 -30.90 -13.60 -18.50
CA ASP A 270 -29.69 -13.80 -19.29
C ASP A 270 -28.95 -12.46 -19.40
N VAL A 271 -27.77 -12.39 -18.79
CA VAL A 271 -26.89 -11.22 -18.85
C VAL A 271 -25.50 -11.75 -19.21
N THR A 272 -25.24 -11.91 -20.49
CA THR A 272 -23.97 -12.41 -21.02
C THR A 272 -23.23 -11.32 -21.82
N PRO A 273 -21.88 -11.25 -21.76
CA PRO A 273 -20.98 -11.99 -20.86
C PRO A 273 -20.96 -11.41 -19.44
N LEU A 274 -20.81 -12.28 -18.44
CA LEU A 274 -20.71 -11.93 -17.02
C LEU A 274 -19.37 -12.41 -16.43
N PRO A 275 -18.74 -11.69 -15.49
CA PRO A 275 -17.61 -12.22 -14.72
C PRO A 275 -18.00 -13.41 -13.85
N LYS A 276 -17.06 -14.34 -13.62
CA LYS A 276 -17.24 -15.57 -12.84
C LYS A 276 -17.74 -15.31 -11.42
N GLU A 277 -17.40 -14.16 -10.86
CA GLU A 277 -17.78 -13.71 -9.52
C GLU A 277 -19.29 -13.37 -9.43
N LEU A 278 -19.95 -13.10 -10.56
CA LEU A 278 -21.36 -12.74 -10.63
C LEU A 278 -22.27 -13.90 -11.09
N GLU A 279 -21.73 -14.93 -11.75
CA GLU A 279 -22.48 -16.14 -12.16
C GLU A 279 -23.32 -16.76 -11.02
N PRO A 280 -22.81 -16.95 -9.78
CA PRO A 280 -23.61 -17.54 -8.71
C PRO A 280 -24.84 -16.70 -8.32
N MET A 281 -24.74 -15.38 -8.45
CA MET A 281 -25.85 -14.45 -8.17
C MET A 281 -26.92 -14.52 -9.26
N GLN A 282 -26.53 -14.64 -10.54
CA GLN A 282 -27.46 -14.87 -11.65
C GLN A 282 -28.20 -16.20 -11.46
N HIS A 283 -27.49 -17.29 -11.17
CA HIS A 283 -28.09 -18.60 -10.93
C HIS A 283 -29.04 -18.61 -9.73
N ALA A 284 -28.66 -17.96 -8.61
CA ALA A 284 -29.52 -17.87 -7.43
C ALA A 284 -30.82 -17.11 -7.71
N LEU A 285 -30.75 -16.02 -8.48
CA LEU A 285 -31.92 -15.21 -8.83
C LEU A 285 -32.83 -15.93 -9.85
N ASN A 286 -32.26 -16.59 -10.85
CA ASN A 286 -33.03 -17.41 -11.80
C ASN A 286 -33.79 -18.54 -11.10
N ARG A 287 -33.13 -19.22 -10.14
CA ARG A 287 -33.79 -20.27 -9.34
C ARG A 287 -34.99 -19.74 -8.53
N LEU A 288 -34.90 -18.51 -8.01
CA LEU A 288 -36.02 -17.87 -7.31
C LEU A 288 -37.17 -17.51 -8.26
N LEU A 289 -36.87 -17.01 -9.47
CA LEU A 289 -37.88 -16.72 -10.49
C LEU A 289 -38.65 -17.99 -10.89
N THR A 290 -37.95 -19.08 -11.20
CA THR A 290 -38.56 -20.39 -11.49
C THR A 290 -39.39 -20.92 -10.31
N GLN A 291 -38.96 -20.68 -9.07
CA GLN A 291 -39.75 -21.07 -7.89
C GLN A 291 -41.06 -20.28 -7.80
N ILE A 292 -41.03 -18.97 -8.03
CA ILE A 292 -42.22 -18.09 -8.04
C ILE A 292 -43.20 -18.52 -9.15
N GLU A 293 -42.70 -18.76 -10.36
CA GLU A 293 -43.47 -19.28 -11.50
C GLU A 293 -44.18 -20.59 -11.13
N SER A 294 -43.47 -21.54 -10.53
CA SER A 294 -44.03 -22.83 -10.11
C SER A 294 -45.08 -22.75 -9.00
N VAL A 295 -45.12 -21.66 -8.24
CA VAL A 295 -46.15 -21.39 -7.21
C VAL A 295 -47.38 -20.76 -7.87
N LEU A 296 -47.19 -19.73 -8.69
CA LEU A 296 -48.27 -19.05 -9.41
C LEU A 296 -49.02 -19.99 -10.37
N GLU A 297 -48.31 -20.92 -11.01
CA GLU A 297 -48.94 -21.91 -11.88
C GLU A 297 -49.80 -22.93 -11.08
N ARG A 298 -49.42 -23.27 -9.85
CA ARG A 298 -50.25 -24.11 -8.95
C ARG A 298 -51.46 -23.35 -8.46
N GLU A 299 -51.30 -22.08 -8.10
CA GLU A 299 -52.40 -21.21 -7.67
C GLU A 299 -53.43 -21.02 -8.78
N ARG A 300 -52.98 -20.74 -10.01
CA ARG A 300 -53.85 -20.66 -11.21
C ARG A 300 -54.63 -21.96 -11.44
N ARG A 301 -53.97 -23.12 -11.32
CA ARG A 301 -54.62 -24.44 -11.44
C ARG A 301 -55.66 -24.67 -10.33
N PHE A 302 -55.29 -24.44 -9.07
CA PHE A 302 -56.22 -24.57 -7.94
C PHE A 302 -57.46 -23.67 -8.06
N ILE A 303 -57.29 -22.42 -8.51
CA ILE A 303 -58.42 -21.50 -8.77
C ILE A 303 -59.31 -22.02 -9.91
N ALA A 304 -58.71 -22.56 -10.99
CA ALA A 304 -59.46 -23.13 -12.11
C ALA A 304 -60.26 -24.38 -11.69
N ASP A 305 -59.63 -25.28 -10.94
CA ASP A 305 -60.25 -26.51 -10.43
C ASP A 305 -61.40 -26.18 -9.46
N ALA A 306 -61.18 -25.28 -8.49
CA ALA A 306 -62.21 -24.82 -7.56
C ALA A 306 -63.38 -24.13 -8.27
N ALA A 307 -63.13 -23.34 -9.32
CA ALA A 307 -64.19 -22.73 -10.13
C ALA A 307 -65.01 -23.79 -10.90
N HIS A 308 -64.39 -24.89 -11.31
CA HIS A 308 -65.07 -26.02 -11.96
C HIS A 308 -65.89 -26.83 -10.95
N GLU A 309 -65.31 -27.16 -9.79
CA GLU A 309 -65.98 -27.89 -8.73
C GLU A 309 -67.16 -27.13 -8.12
N LEU A 310 -67.12 -25.80 -8.05
CA LEU A 310 -68.25 -24.98 -7.59
C LEU A 310 -69.36 -24.81 -8.63
N ARG A 311 -69.04 -24.86 -9.94
CA ARG A 311 -70.04 -24.75 -11.02
C ARG A 311 -71.03 -25.92 -11.01
N THR A 312 -70.57 -27.13 -10.69
CA THR A 312 -71.37 -28.35 -10.66
C THR A 312 -72.51 -28.31 -9.61
N PRO A 313 -72.26 -28.12 -8.30
CA PRO A 313 -73.29 -28.01 -7.27
C PRO A 313 -74.18 -26.78 -7.46
N LEU A 314 -73.65 -25.64 -7.95
CA LEU A 314 -74.49 -24.49 -8.30
C LEU A 314 -75.48 -24.82 -9.42
N THR A 315 -75.08 -25.62 -10.41
CA THR A 315 -75.96 -26.09 -11.47
C THR A 315 -77.02 -27.05 -10.92
N ILE A 316 -76.63 -27.98 -10.04
CA ILE A 316 -77.56 -28.91 -9.37
C ILE A 316 -78.58 -28.14 -8.52
N LEU A 317 -78.16 -27.15 -7.74
CA LEU A 317 -79.06 -26.28 -6.94
C LEU A 317 -80.02 -25.49 -7.84
N ARG A 318 -79.55 -25.00 -9.00
CA ARG A 318 -80.37 -24.27 -9.97
C ARG A 318 -81.43 -25.17 -10.63
N ILE A 319 -81.09 -26.43 -10.92
CA ILE A 319 -82.03 -27.45 -11.41
C ILE A 319 -83.10 -27.76 -10.35
N HIS A 320 -82.71 -27.97 -9.08
CA HIS A 320 -83.66 -28.18 -7.99
C HIS A 320 -84.60 -26.99 -7.81
N ALA A 321 -84.10 -25.76 -7.91
CA ALA A 321 -84.91 -24.55 -7.84
C ALA A 321 -85.87 -24.37 -9.04
N GLN A 322 -85.54 -24.93 -10.21
CA GLN A 322 -86.44 -24.94 -11.37
C GLN A 322 -87.51 -26.03 -11.30
N ASN A 323 -87.19 -27.20 -10.71
CA ASN A 323 -88.16 -28.29 -10.51
C ASN A 323 -89.11 -28.06 -9.31
N ALA A 324 -88.78 -27.14 -8.41
CA ALA A 324 -89.62 -26.76 -7.26
C ALA A 324 -90.66 -25.68 -7.60
N ARG A 325 -91.04 -25.54 -8.88
CA ARG A 325 -91.90 -24.47 -9.41
C ARG A 325 -92.93 -25.02 -10.40
#